data_AF-A0A940MRK2-F1
#
_entry.id   AF-A0A940MRK2-F1
#
_cell.length_a   1.000
_cell.length_b   1.000
_cell.length_c   1.000
_cell.angle_alpha   90.00
_cell.angle_beta   90.00
_cell.angle_gamma   90.00
#
_symmetry.space_group_name_H-M   'P 1'
#
loop_
_entity.id
_entity.type
_entity.pdbx_description
1 polymer ?
#
loop_
_entity_poly.entity_id
_entity_poly.type
_entity_poly.pdbx_seq_one_letter_code
_entity_poly.pdbx_strand_id
1 'polypeptide(L)'
;MPPEAETEIPDALQGRWGLTLADCQAGRSDAKGLMVVGPDGLDFYESRAVLGRLSARGEDRVQGSFAFTGEGQSWTRQESMSLNPDGTLTRRETADDMPPFSLTYQPCP
;
A
#
# COMPACT_ATOMS: atom_id res chain seq x y z
N MET A 1 12.82 -19.45 -16.43
CA MET A 1 12.88 -18.86 -15.08
C MET A 1 11.44 -18.74 -14.63
N PRO A 2 11.00 -19.45 -13.57
CA PRO A 2 9.61 -19.41 -13.14
C PRO A 2 9.29 -18.01 -12.59
N PRO A 3 8.07 -17.46 -12.79
CA PRO A 3 7.66 -16.29 -12.06
C PRO A 3 7.41 -16.71 -10.60
N GLU A 4 8.23 -16.24 -9.67
CA GLU A 4 7.97 -16.36 -8.21
C GLU A 4 6.81 -15.45 -7.75
N ALA A 5 6.08 -14.86 -8.72
CA ALA A 5 5.04 -13.83 -8.62
C ALA A 5 3.65 -14.28 -8.19
N GLU A 6 3.55 -15.36 -7.41
CA GLU A 6 2.23 -15.77 -6.86
C GLU A 6 1.96 -15.20 -5.46
N THR A 7 2.97 -14.57 -4.84
CA THR A 7 2.92 -13.94 -3.52
C THR A 7 3.24 -12.45 -3.52
N GLU A 8 3.47 -11.86 -4.70
CA GLU A 8 3.89 -10.45 -4.87
C GLU A 8 2.70 -9.54 -5.23
N ILE A 9 2.88 -8.24 -5.05
CA ILE A 9 1.90 -7.21 -5.42
C ILE A 9 1.86 -7.05 -6.95
N PRO A 10 0.68 -7.09 -7.58
CA PRO A 10 0.51 -6.92 -9.02
C PRO A 10 1.18 -5.65 -9.57
N ASP A 11 1.81 -5.76 -10.73
CA ASP A 11 2.48 -4.64 -11.42
C ASP A 11 1.55 -3.44 -11.65
N ALA A 12 0.25 -3.70 -11.88
CA ALA A 12 -0.75 -2.64 -12.02
C ALA A 12 -0.89 -1.74 -10.78
N LEU A 13 -0.55 -2.26 -9.60
CA LEU A 13 -0.56 -1.52 -8.33
C LEU A 13 0.82 -0.93 -8.02
N GLN A 14 1.89 -1.41 -8.67
CA GLN A 14 3.25 -0.93 -8.44
C GLN A 14 3.40 0.49 -8.97
N GLY A 15 4.08 1.35 -8.20
CA GLY A 15 4.21 2.75 -8.54
C GLY A 15 4.20 3.68 -7.33
N ARG A 16 4.02 4.97 -7.59
CA ARG A 16 3.98 6.03 -6.58
C ARG A 16 2.56 6.55 -6.43
N TRP A 17 2.08 6.50 -5.20
CA TRP A 17 0.72 6.83 -4.83
C TRP A 17 0.73 7.89 -3.74
N GLY A 18 0.04 9.00 -3.94
CA GLY A 18 -0.10 10.07 -2.96
C GLY A 18 -1.55 10.23 -2.52
N LEU A 19 -1.82 10.30 -1.22
CA LEU A 19 -3.16 10.57 -0.69
C LEU A 19 -3.74 11.90 -1.22
N THR A 20 -2.88 12.90 -1.40
CA THR A 20 -3.22 14.17 -2.05
C THR A 20 -2.16 14.56 -3.07
N LEU A 21 -2.52 15.41 -4.04
CA LEU A 21 -1.54 16.01 -4.95
C LEU A 21 -0.41 16.78 -4.21
N ALA A 22 -0.67 17.24 -2.99
CA ALA A 22 0.32 17.88 -2.15
C ALA A 22 1.33 16.88 -1.57
N ASP A 23 0.93 15.62 -1.31
CA ASP A 23 1.84 14.54 -0.89
C ASP A 23 2.81 14.13 -2.01
N CYS A 24 2.44 14.35 -3.28
CA CYS A 24 3.33 14.12 -4.41
C CYS A 24 4.49 15.15 -4.51
N GLN A 25 4.44 16.26 -3.77
CA GLN A 25 5.55 17.22 -3.72
C GLN A 25 6.66 16.74 -2.78
N ALA A 26 7.81 16.39 -3.36
CA ALA A 26 9.03 16.07 -2.61
C ALA A 26 9.46 17.24 -1.71
N GLY A 27 9.68 16.98 -0.42
CA GLY A 27 10.23 17.95 0.54
C GLY A 27 9.25 18.48 1.60
N ARG A 28 7.99 18.02 1.62
CA ARG A 28 7.07 18.25 2.73
C ARG A 28 7.30 17.19 3.81
N SER A 29 7.64 17.61 5.03
CA SER A 29 7.63 16.73 6.21
C SER A 29 6.23 16.21 6.58
N ASP A 30 5.19 16.72 5.91
CA ASP A 30 3.81 16.27 6.01
C ASP A 30 3.40 15.30 4.90
N ALA A 31 4.32 14.84 4.05
CA ALA A 31 4.08 13.83 3.00
C ALA A 31 3.87 12.42 3.57
N LYS A 32 3.17 12.33 4.71
CA LYS A 32 2.77 11.09 5.37
C LYS A 32 1.87 10.24 4.48
N GLY A 33 1.30 10.85 3.44
CA GLY A 33 0.45 10.20 2.47
C GLY A 33 1.16 9.64 1.24
N LEU A 34 2.49 9.75 1.14
CA LEU A 34 3.25 9.15 0.04
C LEU A 34 3.50 7.66 0.30
N MET A 35 3.05 6.83 -0.64
CA MET A 35 3.21 5.38 -0.65
C MET A 35 3.87 4.94 -1.96
N VAL A 36 4.97 4.21 -1.84
CA VAL A 36 5.64 3.54 -2.96
C VAL A 36 5.29 2.07 -2.88
N VAL A 37 4.60 1.56 -3.88
CA VAL A 37 4.21 0.15 -3.97
C VAL A 37 5.27 -0.58 -4.78
N GLY A 38 5.97 -1.51 -4.13
CA GLY A 38 6.91 -2.43 -4.76
C GLY A 38 6.33 -3.84 -4.90
N PRO A 39 7.09 -4.79 -5.44
CA PRO A 39 6.66 -6.18 -5.61
C PRO A 39 6.44 -6.92 -4.28
N ASP A 40 7.31 -6.72 -3.30
CA ASP A 40 7.26 -7.46 -2.02
C ASP A 40 6.64 -6.65 -0.85
N GLY A 41 6.26 -5.39 -1.09
CA GLY A 41 5.81 -4.52 -0.01
C GLY A 41 5.54 -3.08 -0.41
N LEU A 42 5.30 -2.27 0.62
CA LEU A 42 4.91 -0.87 0.56
C LEU A 42 5.92 -0.06 1.36
N ASP A 43 6.48 0.96 0.72
CA ASP A 43 7.42 1.89 1.32
C ASP A 43 6.72 3.24 1.51
N PHE A 44 6.53 3.66 2.76
CA PHE A 44 5.99 4.97 3.10
C PHE A 44 7.11 5.89 3.60
N TYR A 45 6.83 7.18 3.65
CA TYR A 45 7.80 8.17 4.12
C TYR A 45 8.23 7.94 5.59
N GLU A 46 7.27 7.64 6.47
CA GLU A 46 7.52 7.45 7.91
C GLU A 46 7.52 5.97 8.35
N SER A 47 7.12 5.06 7.46
CA SER A 47 6.95 3.65 7.81
C SER A 47 7.18 2.73 6.61
N ARG A 48 7.42 1.45 6.87
CA ARG A 48 7.52 0.42 5.83
C ARG A 48 6.55 -0.70 6.14
N ALA A 49 5.81 -1.17 5.14
CA ALA A 49 4.93 -2.33 5.27
C ALA A 49 5.40 -3.45 4.36
N VAL A 50 5.79 -4.59 4.92
CA VAL A 50 6.20 -5.76 4.12
C VAL A 50 5.00 -6.69 3.97
N LEU A 51 4.77 -7.19 2.75
CA LEU A 51 3.71 -8.17 2.53
C LEU A 51 4.08 -9.48 3.23
N GLY A 52 3.31 -9.86 4.24
CA GLY A 52 3.57 -11.05 5.04
C GLY A 52 2.80 -12.26 4.53
N ARG A 53 1.45 -12.16 4.53
CA ARG A 53 0.59 -13.25 4.06
C ARG A 53 -0.47 -12.69 3.13
N LEU A 54 -0.44 -13.13 1.89
CA LEU A 54 -1.46 -12.80 0.91
C LEU A 54 -2.75 -13.58 1.23
N SER A 55 -3.87 -12.87 1.35
CA SER A 55 -5.21 -13.46 1.54
C SER A 55 -5.95 -13.61 0.20
N ALA A 56 -5.85 -12.60 -0.67
CA ALA A 56 -6.41 -12.63 -2.02
C ALA A 56 -5.57 -11.77 -2.96
N ARG A 57 -5.44 -12.17 -4.22
CA ARG A 57 -4.86 -11.35 -5.31
C ARG A 57 -5.77 -11.35 -6.53
N GLY A 58 -5.75 -10.25 -7.26
CA GLY A 58 -6.27 -10.07 -8.61
C GLY A 58 -5.30 -9.19 -9.40
N GLU A 59 -5.59 -8.94 -10.67
CA GLU A 59 -4.72 -8.15 -11.55
C GLU A 59 -4.64 -6.68 -11.10
N ASP A 60 -5.77 -6.16 -10.62
CA ASP A 60 -5.96 -4.78 -10.15
C ASP A 60 -6.22 -4.69 -8.62
N ARG A 61 -6.12 -5.79 -7.87
CA ARG A 61 -6.38 -5.78 -6.43
C ARG A 61 -5.50 -6.76 -5.68
N VAL A 62 -5.22 -6.45 -4.42
CA VAL A 62 -4.53 -7.37 -3.51
C VAL A 62 -5.05 -7.20 -2.09
N GLN A 63 -5.13 -8.28 -1.35
CA GLN A 63 -5.52 -8.30 0.05
C GLN A 63 -4.58 -9.24 0.79
N GLY A 64 -4.10 -8.80 1.94
CA GLY A 64 -3.21 -9.61 2.76
C GLY A 64 -2.86 -8.94 4.08
N SER A 65 -2.09 -9.64 4.87
CA SER A 65 -1.47 -9.13 6.09
C SER A 65 -0.17 -8.43 5.74
N PHE A 66 -0.06 -7.16 6.07
CA PHE A 66 1.14 -6.35 5.91
C PHE A 66 1.75 -6.08 7.28
N ALA A 67 3.04 -6.32 7.39
CA ALA A 67 3.84 -6.06 8.57
C ALA A 67 4.41 -4.64 8.49
N PHE A 68 3.73 -3.71 9.16
CA PHE A 68 4.16 -2.33 9.30
C PHE A 68 5.29 -2.22 10.32
N THR A 69 6.27 -1.39 10.01
CA THR A 69 7.36 -1.01 10.90
C THR A 69 7.51 0.50 10.85
N GLY A 70 7.32 1.17 12.00
CA GLY A 70 7.38 2.62 12.15
C GLY A 70 7.77 2.99 13.57
N GLU A 71 8.58 4.05 13.73
CA GLU A 71 8.95 4.64 15.04
C GLU A 71 9.47 3.62 16.08
N GLY A 72 10.11 2.54 15.63
CA GLY A 72 10.66 1.48 16.50
C GLY A 72 9.66 0.42 16.95
N GLN A 73 8.43 0.45 16.43
CA GLN A 73 7.41 -0.56 16.66
C GLN A 73 7.06 -1.27 15.34
N SER A 74 6.76 -2.56 15.42
CA SER A 74 6.26 -3.34 14.30
C SER A 74 4.91 -3.94 14.66
N TRP A 75 3.94 -3.84 13.76
CA TRP A 75 2.62 -4.40 13.93
C TRP A 75 2.08 -4.90 12.60
N THR A 76 1.21 -5.90 12.64
CA THR A 76 0.63 -6.48 11.42
C THR A 76 -0.83 -6.06 11.30
N ARG A 77 -1.22 -5.57 10.12
CA ARG A 77 -2.62 -5.24 9.79
C ARG A 77 -3.04 -5.90 8.49
N GLN A 78 -4.34 -6.16 8.37
CA GLN A 78 -4.89 -6.60 7.10
C GLN A 78 -5.12 -5.38 6.22
N GLU A 79 -4.48 -5.36 5.06
CA GLU A 79 -4.71 -4.33 4.05
C GLU A 79 -5.35 -4.95 2.83
N SER A 80 -6.26 -4.20 2.22
CA SER A 80 -6.86 -4.50 0.93
C SER A 80 -6.63 -3.31 0.01
N MET A 81 -5.82 -3.50 -1.02
CA MET A 81 -5.59 -2.52 -2.07
C MET A 81 -6.39 -2.88 -3.31
N SER A 82 -7.00 -1.90 -3.94
CA SER A 82 -7.78 -2.07 -5.17
C SER A 82 -7.59 -0.84 -6.05
N LEU A 83 -7.13 -1.07 -7.27
CA LEU A 83 -6.98 -0.07 -8.29
C LEU A 83 -8.35 0.22 -8.90
N ASN A 84 -8.76 1.47 -8.82
CA ASN A 84 -9.99 1.94 -9.43
C ASN A 84 -9.76 2.18 -10.93
N PRO A 85 -10.81 2.06 -11.76
CA PRO A 85 -10.74 2.38 -13.19
C PRO A 85 -10.42 3.85 -13.49
N ASP A 86 -10.59 4.74 -12.51
CA ASP A 86 -10.19 6.16 -12.57
C ASP A 86 -8.66 6.35 -12.50
N GLY A 87 -7.91 5.26 -12.25
CA GLY A 87 -6.47 5.28 -12.04
C GLY A 87 -6.06 5.62 -10.61
N THR A 88 -7.01 5.70 -9.67
CA THR A 88 -6.75 5.90 -8.23
C THR A 88 -6.65 4.57 -7.49
N LEU A 89 -5.86 4.52 -6.42
CA LEU A 89 -5.67 3.32 -5.61
C LEU A 89 -6.43 3.46 -4.29
N THR A 90 -7.40 2.56 -4.04
CA THR A 90 -8.09 2.49 -2.75
C THR A 90 -7.43 1.44 -1.87
N ARG A 91 -6.88 1.88 -0.75
CA ARG A 91 -6.33 1.02 0.30
C ARG A 91 -7.30 0.99 1.47
N ARG A 92 -7.71 -0.19 1.90
CA ARG A 92 -8.56 -0.40 3.06
C ARG A 92 -7.76 -1.15 4.12
N GLU A 93 -7.55 -0.50 5.24
CA GLU A 93 -6.91 -1.11 6.40
C GLU A 93 -7.99 -1.65 7.35
N THR A 94 -7.79 -2.89 7.79
CA THR A 94 -8.66 -3.57 8.76
C THR A 94 -7.81 -4.06 9.92
N ALA A 95 -8.25 -3.71 11.11
CA ALA A 95 -7.65 -4.07 12.39
C ALA A 95 -8.73 -4.69 13.28
N ASP A 96 -8.38 -5.68 14.08
CA ASP A 96 -9.33 -6.27 15.05
C ASP A 96 -9.84 -5.24 16.07
N ASP A 97 -8.99 -4.27 16.41
CA ASP A 97 -9.21 -3.28 17.47
C ASP A 97 -9.60 -1.88 16.94
N MET A 98 -9.63 -1.68 15.61
CA MET A 98 -10.00 -0.39 15.02
C MET A 98 -10.99 -0.58 13.86
N PRO A 99 -11.96 0.34 13.71
CA PRO A 99 -12.88 0.29 12.59
C PRO A 99 -12.10 0.33 11.26
N PRO A 100 -12.54 -0.44 10.24
CA PRO A 100 -11.88 -0.43 8.95
C PRO A 100 -11.95 0.97 8.36
N PHE A 101 -10.79 1.51 7.99
CA PHE A 101 -10.70 2.80 7.32
C PHE A 101 -10.15 2.60 5.91
N SER A 102 -10.71 3.38 4.97
CA SER A 102 -10.30 3.33 3.57
C SER A 102 -9.64 4.66 3.22
N LEU A 103 -8.44 4.58 2.66
CA LEU A 103 -7.68 5.70 2.12
C LEU A 103 -7.68 5.58 0.60
N THR A 104 -7.96 6.68 -0.08
CA THR A 104 -7.86 6.76 -1.53
C THR A 104 -6.59 7.53 -1.87
N TYR A 105 -5.73 6.91 -2.65
CA TYR A 105 -4.51 7.48 -3.17
C TYR A 105 -4.68 7.79 -4.66
N GLN A 106 -4.03 8.84 -5.10
CA GLN A 106 -3.94 9.25 -6.49
C GLN A 106 -2.56 8.91 -7.03
N PRO A 107 -2.44 8.54 -8.32
CA PRO A 107 -1.13 8.29 -8.92
C PRO A 107 -0.37 9.62 -8.96
N CYS A 108 0.86 9.62 -8.45
CA CYS A 108 1.71 10.81 -8.55
C CYS A 108 2.27 10.91 -9.98
N PRO A 109 2.12 12.08 -10.64
CA PRO A 109 2.67 12.31 -11.98
C PRO A 109 4.20 12.40 -12.01
#